data_AF-A0A067MJ59-F1
#
_entry.id   AF-A0A067MJ59-F1
#
_cell.length_a   1.000
_cell.length_b   1.000
_cell.length_c   1.000
_cell.angle_alpha   90.00
_cell.angle_beta   90.00
_cell.angle_gamma   90.00
#
_symmetry.space_group_name_H-M   'P 1'
#
loop_
_entity.id
_entity.type
_entity.pdbx_description
1 polymer ?
#
loop_
_entity_poly.entity_id
_entity_poly.type
_entity_poly.pdbx_seq_one_letter_code
_entity_poly.pdbx_strand_id
1 'polypeptide(L)'
;MAAPSSADQNEASTTDPSTSPNFQLSSARNIQLSDNVMLKLPTGEIRCVRMDKKGNVNLGRFGNFKTEELIGKPYGLTYEITDKQLKALPPKTLDELEDTDATNELINDDAALVQPLRAEEIETLKQTGVHVSDIIQKQIEQHANYALKTEYSKDKYKKRKEAKFAKAFTPIEPTLFNVCEYWFTKDPSKIRDIRSDTLAQILNLANIRPGGRYLVVDDASGLLVAGILERLGGAGKLLAIADVECPPAFHVLGGMNFSPESTSSVLSSITWASADESYTPILPNPQPSGGRYRSDREKVRLEKRKLINEELLNDRQSLFAGEWEGLIISTQYEPFSVIEKLESYLAGSAPIVVHSSHLQVLTELQAKLKQGSHFLGPSITESWLRQYQVLPGRTHPMMSMPGSGGYILSCIKIYDNPNVSAVASDRRAHRQGMAAKKRKLAAEGGQKAGASSSTQSPAPNSTANSGAQNAPSSREVDPAASKPQDVDADMAELGNASTTVE
;
A
#
# COMPACT_ATOMS: atom_id res chain seq x y z
N MET A 1 43.81 -67.18 25.13
CA MET A 1 43.88 -67.90 23.83
C MET A 1 42.89 -67.26 22.89
N ALA A 2 43.39 -66.85 21.72
CA ALA A 2 42.69 -66.65 20.45
C ALA A 2 41.51 -65.66 20.35
N ALA A 3 41.73 -64.60 19.56
CA ALA A 3 40.69 -63.99 18.72
C ALA A 3 40.20 -65.02 17.66
N PRO A 4 38.99 -64.86 17.10
CA PRO A 4 38.77 -64.08 15.86
C PRO A 4 37.37 -63.38 15.86
N SER A 5 36.83 -62.64 14.90
CA SER A 5 37.17 -62.11 13.56
C SER A 5 36.17 -60.99 13.26
N SER A 6 36.60 -60.05 12.41
CA SER A 6 35.85 -58.97 11.76
C SER A 6 34.52 -59.37 11.11
N ALA A 7 33.49 -58.55 11.34
CA ALA A 7 32.29 -58.48 10.50
C ALA A 7 32.06 -57.01 10.11
N ASP A 8 31.98 -56.79 8.79
CA ASP A 8 31.71 -55.51 8.13
C ASP A 8 30.40 -54.87 8.62
N GLN A 9 30.46 -53.58 8.96
CA GLN A 9 29.30 -52.72 9.08
C GLN A 9 29.38 -51.64 8.00
N ASN A 10 28.56 -51.81 6.96
CA ASN A 10 28.15 -50.74 6.06
C ASN A 10 27.22 -49.79 6.85
N GLU A 11 27.75 -48.66 7.31
CA GLU A 11 26.94 -47.55 7.81
C GLU A 11 26.25 -46.85 6.63
N ALA A 12 24.95 -47.14 6.47
CA ALA A 12 24.05 -46.32 5.68
C ALA A 12 23.76 -45.03 6.46
N SER A 13 24.20 -43.89 5.93
CA SER A 13 23.94 -42.56 6.49
C SER A 13 22.45 -42.23 6.42
N THR A 14 21.74 -42.42 7.53
CA THR A 14 20.41 -41.88 7.76
C THR A 14 20.50 -40.37 7.88
N THR A 15 20.08 -39.65 6.83
CA THR A 15 19.91 -38.19 6.85
C THR A 15 18.64 -37.85 7.61
N ASP A 16 18.78 -37.26 8.79
CA ASP A 16 17.67 -36.65 9.54
C ASP A 16 17.02 -35.51 8.72
N PRO A 17 15.68 -35.46 8.57
CA PRO A 17 14.99 -34.42 7.81
C PRO A 17 14.57 -33.22 8.69
N SER A 18 15.28 -32.92 9.78
CA SER A 18 14.92 -31.84 10.71
C SER A 18 15.92 -30.69 10.77
N THR A 19 16.63 -30.41 9.67
CA THR A 19 17.33 -29.12 9.52
C THR A 19 16.44 -28.18 8.73
N SER A 20 15.41 -27.64 9.38
CA SER A 20 14.86 -26.36 8.94
C SER A 20 16.02 -25.37 8.83
N PRO A 21 16.15 -24.60 7.73
CA PRO A 21 17.22 -23.61 7.63
C PRO A 21 17.05 -22.68 8.82
N ASN A 22 18.03 -22.69 9.73
CA ASN A 22 18.10 -21.74 10.82
C ASN A 22 18.06 -20.35 10.17
N PHE A 23 16.89 -19.73 10.18
CA PHE A 23 16.74 -18.30 9.93
C PHE A 23 17.38 -17.63 11.15
N GLN A 24 18.72 -17.56 11.16
CA GLN A 24 19.42 -16.59 11.97
C GLN A 24 18.82 -15.25 11.55
N LEU A 25 18.00 -14.64 12.42
CA LEU A 25 17.73 -13.21 12.31
C LEU A 25 19.11 -12.56 12.31
N SER A 26 19.57 -12.17 11.13
CA SER A 26 20.92 -11.70 10.90
C SER A 26 21.24 -10.65 11.94
N SER A 27 22.22 -10.97 12.80
CA SER A 27 23.10 -10.03 13.48
C SER A 27 23.10 -8.68 12.76
N ALA A 28 22.63 -7.62 13.41
CA ALA A 28 22.53 -6.23 12.94
C ALA A 28 22.88 -6.06 11.45
N ARG A 29 21.86 -5.94 10.57
CA ARG A 29 22.09 -5.77 9.14
C ARG A 29 23.01 -4.57 8.93
N ASN A 30 24.28 -4.84 8.66
CA ASN A 30 25.24 -3.81 8.30
C ASN A 30 25.04 -3.50 6.83
N ILE A 31 25.25 -2.23 6.47
CA ILE A 31 25.12 -1.76 5.10
C ILE A 31 26.14 -2.48 4.22
N GLN A 32 25.69 -3.16 3.17
CA GLN A 32 26.58 -3.87 2.25
C GLN A 32 26.79 -3.09 0.95
N LEU A 33 27.71 -3.62 0.15
CA LEU A 33 27.95 -3.10 -1.18
C LEU A 33 26.81 -3.46 -2.13
N SER A 34 26.42 -2.51 -2.97
CA SER A 34 25.30 -2.59 -3.92
C SER A 34 23.91 -2.51 -3.29
N ASP A 35 23.82 -2.40 -1.96
CA ASP A 35 22.56 -2.17 -1.27
C ASP A 35 21.98 -0.82 -1.62
N ASN A 36 20.66 -0.77 -1.74
CA ASN A 36 19.91 0.46 -1.64
C ASN A 36 19.79 0.85 -0.16
N VAL A 37 20.03 2.12 0.14
CA VAL A 37 19.95 2.68 1.49
C VAL A 37 19.10 3.93 1.45
N MET A 38 18.21 4.08 2.42
CA MET A 38 17.36 5.25 2.57
C MET A 38 18.00 6.21 3.57
N LEU A 39 18.38 7.41 3.15
CA LEU A 39 19.02 8.40 4.01
C LEU A 39 17.98 9.40 4.50
N LYS A 40 17.65 9.36 5.79
CA LYS A 40 16.80 10.35 6.44
C LYS A 40 17.63 11.58 6.82
N LEU A 41 17.27 12.70 6.23
CA LEU A 41 17.88 13.99 6.48
C LEU A 41 17.33 14.62 7.78
N PRO A 42 18.01 15.61 8.36
CA PRO A 42 17.55 16.28 9.59
C PRO A 42 16.22 17.00 9.41
N THR A 43 15.86 17.36 8.17
CA THR A 43 14.54 17.89 7.82
C THR A 43 13.42 16.88 7.77
N GLY A 44 13.73 15.58 7.89
CA GLY A 44 12.76 14.49 7.76
C GLY A 44 12.61 13.95 6.34
N GLU A 45 13.13 14.64 5.32
CA GLU A 45 13.15 14.15 3.94
C GLU A 45 14.01 12.89 3.83
N ILE A 46 13.52 11.90 3.09
CA ILE A 46 14.21 10.63 2.85
C ILE A 46 14.74 10.61 1.41
N ARG A 47 15.98 10.15 1.22
CA ARG A 47 16.60 9.96 -0.10
C ARG A 47 17.11 8.54 -0.26
N CYS A 48 16.71 7.87 -1.33
CA CYS A 48 17.23 6.54 -1.67
C CYS A 48 18.54 6.68 -2.46
N VAL A 49 19.57 5.96 -2.03
CA VAL A 49 20.90 5.95 -2.65
C VAL A 49 21.40 4.51 -2.74
N ARG A 50 21.98 4.14 -3.88
CA ARG A 50 22.64 2.84 -4.06
C ARG A 50 24.11 2.93 -3.65
N MET A 51 24.59 1.96 -2.89
CA MET A 51 25.96 1.93 -2.37
C MET A 51 26.93 1.34 -3.39
N ASP A 52 27.66 2.20 -4.11
CA ASP A 52 28.69 1.78 -5.07
C ASP A 52 30.10 1.79 -4.46
N LYS A 53 31.06 1.02 -5.01
CA LYS A 53 32.44 0.94 -4.46
C LYS A 53 33.19 2.27 -4.49
N LYS A 54 33.01 3.09 -5.52
CA LYS A 54 33.76 4.36 -5.71
C LYS A 54 32.80 5.55 -5.92
N GLY A 55 31.68 5.53 -5.21
CA GLY A 55 30.64 6.55 -5.29
C GLY A 55 30.90 7.73 -4.35
N ASN A 56 30.47 8.92 -4.76
CA ASN A 56 30.34 10.07 -3.87
C ASN A 56 28.85 10.42 -3.75
N VAL A 57 28.31 10.37 -2.55
CA VAL A 57 26.91 10.70 -2.29
C VAL A 57 26.80 12.19 -2.02
N ASN A 58 25.97 12.89 -2.79
CA ASN A 58 25.71 14.31 -2.61
C ASN A 58 24.34 14.55 -1.98
N LEU A 59 24.32 15.10 -0.77
CA LEU A 59 23.10 15.47 -0.03
C LEU A 59 22.76 16.97 -0.17
N GLY A 60 23.32 17.65 -1.17
CA GLY A 60 23.12 19.07 -1.42
C GLY A 60 23.69 19.92 -0.28
N ARG A 61 22.83 20.69 0.38
CA ARG A 61 23.23 21.60 1.48
C ARG A 61 23.84 20.89 2.69
N PHE A 62 23.59 19.60 2.86
CA PHE A 62 24.07 18.80 3.99
C PHE A 62 25.48 18.26 3.78
N GLY A 63 26.06 18.43 2.58
CA GLY A 63 27.41 18.01 2.25
C GLY A 63 27.45 16.75 1.38
N ASN A 64 28.66 16.23 1.19
CA ASN A 64 28.94 15.02 0.45
C ASN A 64 29.89 14.10 1.22
N PHE A 65 29.77 12.80 0.98
CA PHE A 65 30.61 11.79 1.62
C PHE A 65 30.86 10.61 0.68
N LYS A 66 31.96 9.90 0.89
CA LYS A 66 32.31 8.70 0.12
C LYS A 66 31.44 7.52 0.56
N THR A 67 30.92 6.75 -0.40
CA THR A 67 30.10 5.55 -0.09
C THR A 67 30.85 4.52 0.76
N GLU A 68 32.17 4.37 0.54
CA GLU A 68 33.06 3.46 1.28
C GLU A 68 32.98 3.66 2.81
N GLU A 69 32.76 4.89 3.27
CA GLU A 69 32.69 5.23 4.70
C GLU A 69 31.41 4.72 5.37
N LEU A 70 30.36 4.39 4.60
CA LEU A 70 29.08 3.93 5.12
C LEU A 70 28.95 2.40 5.06
N ILE A 71 29.72 1.74 4.19
CA ILE A 71 29.72 0.28 4.05
C ILE A 71 30.25 -0.36 5.34
N GLY A 72 29.58 -1.41 5.80
CA GLY A 72 29.90 -2.14 7.03
C GLY A 72 29.37 -1.50 8.30
N LYS A 73 28.78 -0.30 8.22
CA LYS A 73 28.15 0.38 9.37
C LYS A 73 26.70 -0.10 9.55
N PRO A 74 26.17 -0.10 10.80
CA PRO A 74 24.79 -0.52 11.05
C PRO A 74 23.78 0.55 10.61
N TYR A 75 22.57 0.11 10.26
CA TYR A 75 21.43 1.02 10.09
C TYR A 75 21.00 1.68 11.41
N GLY A 76 20.35 2.84 11.33
CA GLY A 76 19.71 3.53 12.46
C GLY A 76 20.61 4.52 13.21
N LEU A 77 21.93 4.45 13.08
CA LEU A 77 22.84 5.43 13.71
C LEU A 77 22.89 6.74 12.92
N THR A 78 22.85 7.88 13.61
CA THR A 78 23.03 9.17 12.96
C THR A 78 24.51 9.46 12.74
N TYR A 79 24.88 9.84 11.53
CA TYR A 79 26.24 10.22 11.16
C TYR A 79 26.33 11.71 10.86
N GLU A 80 27.40 12.34 11.35
CA GLU A 80 27.83 13.68 10.98
C GLU A 80 28.91 13.63 9.89
N ILE A 81 28.78 14.53 8.91
CA ILE A 81 29.73 14.66 7.80
C ILE A 81 30.79 15.71 8.16
N THR A 82 32.02 15.26 8.36
CA THR A 82 33.20 16.13 8.58
C THR A 82 34.24 15.80 7.53
N ASP A 83 34.61 16.75 6.68
CA ASP A 83 35.63 16.58 5.63
C ASP A 83 35.49 15.29 4.79
N LYS A 84 34.24 14.97 4.42
CA LYS A 84 33.84 13.76 3.64
C LYS A 84 33.99 12.42 4.39
N GLN A 85 34.36 12.45 5.66
CA GLN A 85 34.33 11.32 6.58
C GLN A 85 33.06 11.33 7.43
N LEU A 86 32.70 10.16 7.96
CA LEU A 86 31.47 9.96 8.72
C LEU A 86 31.76 9.64 10.19
N LYS A 87 31.38 10.55 11.08
CA LYS A 87 31.46 10.35 12.53
C LYS A 87 30.10 9.96 13.08
N ALA A 88 30.01 8.86 13.82
CA ALA A 88 28.77 8.46 14.49
C ALA A 88 28.46 9.42 15.65
N LEU A 89 27.23 9.92 15.70
CA LEU A 89 26.72 10.70 16.83
C LEU A 89 26.08 9.77 17.86
N PRO A 90 26.24 10.06 19.17
CA PRO A 90 25.54 9.32 20.20
C PRO A 90 24.02 9.58 20.09
N PRO A 91 23.18 8.59 20.45
CA PRO A 91 21.73 8.79 20.49
C PRO A 91 21.39 9.90 21.49
N LYS A 92 20.54 10.84 21.06
CA LYS A 92 20.04 11.91 21.94
C LYS A 92 19.01 11.33 22.91
N THR A 93 19.18 11.60 24.19
CA THR A 93 18.14 11.37 25.20
C THR A 93 17.01 12.39 25.04
N LEU A 94 15.80 12.01 25.44
CA LEU A 94 14.70 12.96 25.54
C LEU A 94 14.91 13.80 26.80
N ASP A 95 15.14 15.09 26.61
CA ASP A 95 15.20 16.03 27.73
C ASP A 95 13.77 16.33 28.20
N GLU A 96 13.51 16.10 29.47
CA GLU A 96 12.30 16.57 30.14
C GLU A 96 12.45 18.08 30.33
N LEU A 97 11.63 18.85 29.61
CA LEU A 97 11.58 20.30 29.72
C LEU A 97 10.41 20.68 30.63
N GLU A 98 10.71 21.42 31.68
CA GLU A 98 9.70 22.00 32.58
C GLU A 98 9.04 23.20 31.91
N ASP A 99 7.75 23.38 32.16
CA ASP A 99 7.06 24.57 31.64
C ASP A 99 7.40 25.76 32.53
N THR A 100 7.63 26.92 31.93
CA THR A 100 7.92 28.17 32.66
C THR A 100 6.77 29.14 32.46
N ASP A 101 6.56 30.05 33.43
CA ASP A 101 5.53 31.10 33.37
C ASP A 101 5.75 32.17 32.27
N ALA A 102 6.69 31.94 31.35
CA ALA A 102 6.98 32.88 30.27
C ALA A 102 5.80 32.96 29.28
N THR A 103 5.34 34.17 28.95
CA THR A 103 4.28 34.39 27.97
C THR A 103 4.79 35.13 26.73
N ASN A 104 4.07 34.98 25.61
CA ASN A 104 4.38 35.64 24.36
C ASN A 104 3.78 37.05 24.24
N GLU A 105 3.21 37.62 25.30
CA GLU A 105 2.50 38.90 25.29
C GLU A 105 3.40 40.08 24.88
N LEU A 106 4.68 40.04 25.23
CA LEU A 106 5.65 41.10 24.96
C LEU A 106 6.52 40.83 23.72
N ILE A 107 6.19 39.82 22.91
CA ILE A 107 6.97 39.45 21.72
C ILE A 107 6.38 40.12 20.47
N ASN A 108 7.09 41.12 19.95
CA ASN A 108 6.78 41.73 18.65
C ASN A 108 7.53 41.02 17.51
N ASP A 109 6.89 40.94 16.34
CA ASP A 109 7.34 40.14 15.17
C ASP A 109 8.14 40.94 14.12
N ASP A 110 8.85 42.00 14.55
CA ASP A 110 9.67 42.82 13.66
C ASP A 110 10.92 42.06 13.19
N ALA A 111 10.83 41.39 12.04
CA ALA A 111 11.84 40.46 11.53
C ALA A 111 13.27 41.02 11.46
N ALA A 112 13.42 42.31 11.14
CA ALA A 112 14.72 42.99 11.07
C ALA A 112 15.35 43.23 12.45
N LEU A 113 14.53 43.42 13.48
CA LEU A 113 14.97 43.63 14.87
C LEU A 113 15.24 42.30 15.58
N VAL A 114 14.46 41.27 15.26
CA VAL A 114 14.47 39.96 15.93
C VAL A 114 15.72 39.14 15.60
N GLN A 115 16.23 39.23 14.36
CA GLN A 115 17.44 38.50 13.96
C GLN A 115 18.36 39.40 13.11
N PRO A 116 19.30 40.14 13.73
CA PRO A 116 20.15 41.10 13.02
C PRO A 116 21.21 40.44 12.11
N LEU A 117 21.55 39.16 12.34
CA LEU A 117 22.52 38.41 11.53
C LEU A 117 22.04 38.25 10.09
N ARG A 118 22.79 38.78 9.12
CA ARG A 118 22.46 38.66 7.69
C ARG A 118 22.74 37.25 7.17
N ALA A 119 22.07 36.88 6.09
CA ALA A 119 22.29 35.58 5.45
C ALA A 119 23.74 35.40 4.96
N GLU A 120 24.36 36.48 4.48
CA GLU A 120 25.76 36.51 4.03
C GLU A 120 26.73 36.17 5.17
N GLU A 121 26.52 36.71 6.37
CA GLU A 121 27.34 36.41 7.55
C GLU A 121 27.18 34.95 8.00
N ILE A 122 26.00 34.36 7.80
CA ILE A 122 25.79 32.92 8.05
C ILE A 122 26.56 32.08 7.04
N GLU A 123 26.69 32.54 5.80
CA GLU A 123 27.46 31.84 4.76
C GLU A 123 28.96 31.92 5.02
N THR A 124 29.48 33.06 5.47
CA THR A 124 30.89 33.18 5.87
C THR A 124 31.21 32.31 7.09
N LEU A 125 30.30 32.22 8.07
CA LEU A 125 30.43 31.30 9.20
C LEU A 125 30.44 29.81 8.77
N LYS A 126 29.70 29.47 7.71
CA LYS A 126 29.74 28.10 7.14
C LYS A 126 31.04 27.83 6.38
N GLN A 127 31.55 28.82 5.65
CA GLN A 127 32.80 28.70 4.88
C GLN A 127 34.03 28.59 5.80
N THR A 128 34.01 29.29 6.94
CA THR A 128 35.06 29.21 7.96
C THR A 128 35.07 27.88 8.73
N GLY A 129 34.11 26.99 8.48
CA GLY A 129 34.11 25.63 9.04
C GLY A 129 33.72 25.56 10.53
N VAL A 130 33.12 26.61 11.08
CA VAL A 130 32.67 26.65 12.47
C VAL A 130 31.64 25.54 12.73
N HIS A 131 31.71 24.91 13.90
CA HIS A 131 30.78 23.83 14.27
C HIS A 131 29.34 24.34 14.38
N VAL A 132 28.37 23.47 14.10
CA VAL A 132 26.95 23.84 13.98
C VAL A 132 26.40 24.39 15.31
N SER A 133 26.88 23.88 16.45
CA SER A 133 26.51 24.38 17.78
C SER A 133 26.79 25.87 17.92
N ASP A 134 27.95 26.32 17.44
CA ASP A 134 28.43 27.68 17.68
C ASP A 134 27.70 28.66 16.76
N ILE A 135 27.33 28.22 15.56
CA ILE A 135 26.46 28.98 14.65
C ILE A 135 25.08 29.19 15.28
N ILE A 136 24.54 28.14 15.91
CA ILE A 136 23.25 28.21 16.61
C ILE A 136 23.36 29.12 17.84
N GLN A 137 24.45 29.00 18.61
CA GLN A 137 24.69 29.82 19.79
C GLN A 137 24.82 31.31 19.44
N LYS A 138 25.61 31.67 18.42
CA LYS A 138 25.71 33.06 17.93
C LYS A 138 24.35 33.61 17.48
N GLN A 139 23.53 32.79 16.82
CA GLN A 139 22.17 33.18 16.44
C GLN A 139 21.24 33.37 17.65
N ILE A 140 21.43 32.59 18.72
CA ILE A 140 20.67 32.74 19.96
C ILE A 140 21.08 34.03 20.69
N GLU A 141 22.38 34.29 20.80
CA GLU A 141 22.94 35.49 21.46
C GLU A 141 22.47 36.79 20.80
N GLN A 142 22.37 36.79 19.46
CA GLN A 142 21.92 37.95 18.70
C GLN A 142 20.41 38.07 18.59
N HIS A 143 19.64 37.06 19.01
CA HIS A 143 18.19 37.08 18.90
C HIS A 143 17.57 37.84 20.08
N ALA A 144 17.19 39.10 19.85
CA ALA A 144 16.67 40.02 20.88
C ALA A 144 15.54 39.41 21.74
N ASN A 145 14.57 38.75 21.09
CA ASN A 145 13.39 38.21 21.79
C ASN A 145 13.56 36.74 22.23
N TYR A 146 14.79 36.21 22.34
CA TYR A 146 14.99 34.78 22.63
C TYR A 146 14.73 34.47 24.10
N ALA A 147 15.14 35.37 24.99
CA ALA A 147 14.96 35.24 26.43
C ALA A 147 13.47 35.18 26.82
N LEU A 148 12.64 35.99 26.15
CA LEU A 148 11.18 36.10 26.36
C LEU A 148 10.39 34.86 25.95
N LYS A 149 10.99 33.93 25.21
CA LYS A 149 10.30 32.72 24.74
C LYS A 149 10.16 31.68 25.85
N THR A 150 9.05 30.93 25.81
CA THR A 150 8.87 29.70 26.59
C THR A 150 9.96 28.67 26.29
N GLU A 151 10.21 27.75 27.22
CA GLU A 151 11.19 26.68 27.03
C GLU A 151 10.86 25.80 25.82
N TYR A 152 9.59 25.48 25.62
CA TYR A 152 9.12 24.73 24.45
C TYR A 152 9.39 25.47 23.14
N SER A 153 9.23 26.80 23.13
CA SER A 153 9.55 27.63 21.96
C SER A 153 11.05 27.72 21.70
N LYS A 154 11.86 27.77 22.76
CA LYS A 154 13.33 27.74 22.70
C LYS A 154 13.82 26.41 22.11
N ASP A 155 13.29 25.28 22.57
CA ASP A 155 13.57 23.94 22.05
C ASP A 155 13.12 23.79 20.58
N LYS A 156 11.90 24.21 20.25
CA LYS A 156 11.39 24.22 18.86
C LYS A 156 12.29 25.06 17.95
N TYR A 157 12.77 26.20 18.43
CA TYR A 157 13.71 27.05 17.69
C TYR A 157 15.05 26.34 17.47
N LYS A 158 15.64 25.75 18.51
CA LYS A 158 16.89 24.98 18.44
C LYS A 158 16.76 23.83 17.43
N LYS A 159 15.75 22.97 17.58
CA LYS A 159 15.47 21.84 16.66
C LYS A 159 15.33 22.27 15.21
N ARG A 160 14.65 23.39 14.94
CA ARG A 160 14.51 23.93 13.58
C ARG A 160 15.86 24.41 13.00
N LYS A 161 16.71 25.02 13.83
CA LYS A 161 18.03 25.50 13.40
C LYS A 161 19.01 24.33 13.23
N GLU A 162 18.98 23.35 14.14
CA GLU A 162 19.68 22.07 13.99
C GLU A 162 19.28 21.40 12.67
N ALA A 163 17.98 21.23 12.39
CA ALA A 163 17.53 20.62 11.15
C ALA A 163 17.99 21.36 9.87
N LYS A 164 18.25 22.66 9.96
CA LYS A 164 18.71 23.49 8.84
C LYS A 164 20.23 23.44 8.64
N PHE A 165 21.01 23.37 9.72
CA PHE A 165 22.46 23.53 9.68
C PHE A 165 23.25 22.25 9.99
N ALA A 166 22.65 21.26 10.65
CA ALA A 166 23.29 20.00 10.95
C ALA A 166 23.62 19.27 9.65
N LYS A 167 24.91 19.02 9.41
CA LYS A 167 25.40 18.18 8.30
C LYS A 167 25.35 16.71 8.72
N ALA A 168 24.18 16.25 9.14
CA ALA A 168 23.96 14.91 9.65
C ALA A 168 22.91 14.17 8.82
N PHE A 169 22.93 12.85 8.85
CA PHE A 169 21.87 12.00 8.28
C PHE A 169 21.78 10.68 9.04
N THR A 170 20.65 9.99 8.90
CA THR A 170 20.46 8.66 9.48
C THR A 170 20.15 7.66 8.37
N PRO A 171 20.95 6.60 8.18
CA PRO A 171 20.66 5.54 7.23
C PRO A 171 19.56 4.65 7.81
N ILE A 172 18.50 4.49 7.03
CA ILE A 172 17.34 3.67 7.29
C ILE A 172 17.37 2.51 6.31
N GLU A 173 17.02 1.35 6.82
CA GLU A 173 16.92 0.14 6.02
C GLU A 173 15.71 0.22 5.07
N PRO A 174 15.84 -0.19 3.79
CA PRO A 174 14.72 -0.24 2.85
C PRO A 174 13.80 -1.44 3.16
N THR A 175 13.10 -1.39 4.29
CA THR A 175 11.99 -2.29 4.59
C THR A 175 10.78 -1.92 3.75
N LEU A 176 9.84 -2.84 3.55
CA LEU A 176 8.61 -2.54 2.82
C LEU A 176 7.85 -1.36 3.43
N PHE A 177 7.83 -1.26 4.77
CA PHE A 177 7.23 -0.14 5.47
C PHE A 177 7.90 1.20 5.08
N ASN A 178 9.23 1.28 5.17
CA ASN A 178 9.98 2.51 4.88
C ASN A 178 9.89 2.90 3.39
N VAL A 179 9.93 1.92 2.49
CA VAL A 179 9.81 2.15 1.05
C VAL A 179 8.40 2.58 0.67
N CYS A 180 7.36 1.98 1.27
CA CYS A 180 5.97 2.41 1.10
C CYS A 180 5.77 3.86 1.58
N GLU A 181 6.28 4.20 2.77
CA GLU A 181 6.18 5.55 3.32
C GLU A 181 6.93 6.59 2.47
N TYR A 182 8.10 6.22 1.94
CA TYR A 182 8.85 7.06 1.00
C TYR A 182 8.07 7.36 -0.28
N TRP A 183 7.51 6.34 -0.94
CA TRP A 183 6.74 6.55 -2.15
C TRP A 183 5.44 7.30 -1.87
N PHE A 184 4.77 7.01 -0.76
CA PHE A 184 3.56 7.74 -0.36
C PHE A 184 3.82 9.23 -0.13
N THR A 185 4.97 9.58 0.44
CA THR A 185 5.34 10.98 0.68
C THR A 185 5.85 11.67 -0.59
N LYS A 186 6.57 10.95 -1.46
CA LYS A 186 7.20 11.51 -2.66
C LYS A 186 6.21 11.67 -3.82
N ASP A 187 5.45 10.62 -4.10
CA ASP A 187 4.51 10.55 -5.22
C ASP A 187 3.43 9.49 -4.93
N PRO A 188 2.36 9.85 -4.20
CA PRO A 188 1.32 8.90 -3.78
C PRO A 188 0.53 8.34 -4.98
N SER A 189 0.32 9.14 -6.04
CA SER A 189 -0.39 8.72 -7.25
C SER A 189 0.26 7.52 -7.92
N LYS A 190 1.60 7.44 -7.90
CA LYS A 190 2.38 6.36 -8.51
C LYS A 190 2.17 5.00 -7.83
N ILE A 191 1.83 5.01 -6.55
CA ILE A 191 1.47 3.82 -5.77
C ILE A 191 -0.04 3.72 -5.54
N ARG A 192 -0.84 4.44 -6.33
CA ARG A 192 -2.31 4.47 -6.23
C ARG A 192 -2.80 4.83 -4.83
N ASP A 193 -2.13 5.74 -4.16
CA ASP A 193 -2.44 6.20 -2.80
C ASP A 193 -2.45 5.08 -1.73
N ILE A 194 -1.80 3.94 -2.00
CA ILE A 194 -1.67 2.85 -1.03
C ILE A 194 -0.79 3.33 0.13
N ARG A 195 -1.36 3.40 1.32
CA ARG A 195 -0.63 3.68 2.56
C ARG A 195 -0.09 2.39 3.17
N SER A 196 0.91 2.49 4.06
CA SER A 196 1.56 1.34 4.69
C SER A 196 0.62 0.46 5.53
N ASP A 197 -0.39 1.04 6.19
CA ASP A 197 -1.43 0.30 6.90
C ASP A 197 -2.41 -0.40 5.94
N THR A 198 -2.83 0.27 4.86
CA THR A 198 -3.63 -0.34 3.79
C THR A 198 -2.89 -1.52 3.17
N LEU A 199 -1.60 -1.34 2.85
CA LEU A 199 -0.75 -2.41 2.31
C LEU A 199 -0.68 -3.60 3.27
N ALA A 200 -0.46 -3.36 4.56
CA ALA A 200 -0.45 -4.42 5.56
C ALA A 200 -1.79 -5.18 5.61
N GLN A 201 -2.91 -4.48 5.52
CA GLN A 201 -4.23 -5.11 5.44
C GLN A 201 -4.41 -5.94 4.17
N ILE A 202 -4.00 -5.43 3.00
CA ILE A 202 -4.05 -6.17 1.73
C ILE A 202 -3.30 -7.49 1.87
N LEU A 203 -2.06 -7.44 2.38
CA LEU A 203 -1.21 -8.63 2.48
C LEU A 203 -1.79 -9.68 3.46
N ASN A 204 -2.41 -9.22 4.55
CA ASN A 204 -3.03 -10.08 5.55
C ASN A 204 -4.36 -10.68 5.06
N LEU A 205 -5.21 -9.87 4.41
CA LEU A 205 -6.50 -10.33 3.85
C LEU A 205 -6.27 -11.32 2.70
N ALA A 206 -5.19 -11.16 1.94
CA ALA A 206 -4.77 -12.10 0.90
C ALA A 206 -4.09 -13.37 1.47
N ASN A 207 -3.89 -13.44 2.79
CA ASN A 207 -3.25 -14.56 3.48
C ASN A 207 -1.89 -14.96 2.89
N ILE A 208 -1.04 -13.97 2.58
CA ILE A 208 0.24 -14.22 1.93
C ILE A 208 1.20 -14.92 2.90
N ARG A 209 1.61 -16.11 2.50
CA ARG A 209 2.52 -17.00 3.23
C ARG A 209 3.57 -17.62 2.30
N PRO A 210 4.76 -17.95 2.82
CA PRO A 210 5.78 -18.70 2.08
C PRO A 210 5.23 -20.00 1.48
N GLY A 211 5.64 -20.31 0.25
CA GLY A 211 5.22 -21.50 -0.49
C GLY A 211 3.89 -21.34 -1.25
N GLY A 212 3.15 -20.25 -1.03
CA GLY A 212 1.88 -20.02 -1.72
C GLY A 212 2.03 -19.60 -3.19
N ARG A 213 0.93 -19.72 -3.93
CA ARG A 213 0.83 -19.34 -5.35
C ARG A 213 -0.16 -18.18 -5.51
N TYR A 214 0.32 -17.00 -5.92
CA TYR A 214 -0.50 -15.80 -5.99
C TYR A 214 -0.51 -15.18 -7.38
N LEU A 215 -1.69 -14.73 -7.80
CA LEU A 215 -1.87 -13.88 -8.96
C LEU A 215 -1.91 -12.41 -8.52
N VAL A 216 -1.22 -11.55 -9.24
CA VAL A 216 -1.23 -10.12 -8.97
C VAL A 216 -1.43 -9.31 -10.25
N VAL A 217 -2.31 -8.32 -10.19
CA VAL A 217 -2.46 -7.27 -11.19
C VAL A 217 -2.09 -5.95 -10.50
N ASP A 218 -0.92 -5.41 -10.84
CA ASP A 218 -0.29 -4.30 -10.11
C ASP A 218 0.04 -3.10 -11.01
N ASP A 219 -0.78 -2.05 -10.91
CA ASP A 219 -0.50 -0.72 -11.48
C ASP A 219 0.06 0.26 -10.43
N ALA A 220 0.39 -0.20 -9.22
CA ALA A 220 1.02 0.57 -8.15
C ALA A 220 2.56 0.48 -8.20
N SER A 221 3.12 0.49 -9.42
CA SER A 221 4.57 0.49 -9.69
C SER A 221 5.38 -0.65 -9.04
N GLY A 222 4.74 -1.79 -8.75
CA GLY A 222 5.37 -2.94 -8.11
C GLY A 222 5.29 -2.95 -6.59
N LEU A 223 4.51 -2.07 -5.96
CA LEU A 223 4.38 -2.03 -4.49
C LEU A 223 3.75 -3.32 -3.96
N LEU A 224 2.70 -3.82 -4.61
CA LEU A 224 2.05 -5.07 -4.21
C LEU A 224 2.97 -6.25 -4.47
N VAL A 225 3.62 -6.26 -5.63
CA VAL A 225 4.63 -7.28 -5.98
C VAL A 225 5.74 -7.33 -4.94
N ALA A 226 6.29 -6.17 -4.53
CA ALA A 226 7.32 -6.10 -3.50
C ALA A 226 6.83 -6.64 -2.15
N GLY A 227 5.61 -6.29 -1.74
CA GLY A 227 5.03 -6.78 -0.49
C GLY A 227 4.79 -8.29 -0.47
N ILE A 228 4.31 -8.85 -1.59
CA ILE A 228 4.14 -10.30 -1.73
C ILE A 228 5.49 -11.01 -1.69
N LEU A 229 6.49 -10.51 -2.43
CA LEU A 229 7.82 -11.12 -2.48
C LEU A 229 8.53 -11.12 -1.13
N GLU A 230 8.45 -10.02 -0.37
CA GLU A 230 9.01 -9.96 0.99
C GLU A 230 8.37 -11.02 1.90
N ARG A 231 7.06 -11.23 1.79
CA ARG A 231 6.31 -12.22 2.60
C ARG A 231 6.54 -13.66 2.14
N LEU A 232 6.79 -13.90 0.86
CA LEU A 232 7.11 -15.21 0.29
C LEU A 232 8.52 -15.67 0.69
N GLY A 233 9.47 -14.75 0.83
CA GLY A 233 10.82 -15.05 1.30
C GLY A 233 11.61 -16.01 0.41
N GLY A 234 11.32 -16.03 -0.90
CA GLY A 234 12.00 -16.91 -1.88
C GLY A 234 11.35 -18.28 -2.09
N ALA A 235 10.24 -18.59 -1.40
CA ALA A 235 9.50 -19.83 -1.59
C ALA A 235 8.07 -19.54 -2.09
N GLY A 236 7.63 -20.22 -3.15
CA GLY A 236 6.30 -20.07 -3.74
C GLY A 236 6.37 -19.61 -5.19
N LYS A 237 5.23 -19.14 -5.73
CA LYS A 237 5.17 -18.56 -7.07
C LYS A 237 4.29 -17.31 -7.08
N LEU A 238 4.80 -16.23 -7.65
CA LEU A 238 4.06 -15.00 -7.90
C LEU A 238 4.02 -14.76 -9.40
N LEU A 239 2.80 -14.68 -9.95
CA LEU A 239 2.59 -14.36 -11.35
C LEU A 239 1.93 -12.99 -11.47
N ALA A 240 2.68 -12.04 -12.01
CA ALA A 240 2.22 -10.68 -12.27
C ALA A 240 1.66 -10.58 -13.69
N ILE A 241 0.42 -10.11 -13.81
CA ILE A 241 -0.21 -9.84 -15.10
C ILE A 241 -0.10 -8.34 -15.36
N ALA A 242 0.52 -7.98 -16.47
CA ALA A 242 0.81 -6.60 -16.85
C ALA A 242 0.39 -6.32 -18.29
N ASP A 243 0.34 -5.04 -18.66
CA ASP A 243 0.01 -4.62 -20.04
C ASP A 243 1.21 -4.68 -20.98
N VAL A 244 2.41 -4.61 -20.42
CA VAL A 244 3.64 -4.46 -21.20
C VAL A 244 4.15 -5.84 -21.60
N GLU A 245 4.64 -5.96 -22.84
CA GLU A 245 5.27 -7.19 -23.37
C GLU A 245 6.67 -7.45 -22.77
N CYS A 246 7.31 -6.40 -22.24
CA CYS A 246 8.52 -6.49 -21.43
C CYS A 246 8.14 -6.72 -19.96
N PRO A 247 9.02 -7.37 -19.17
CA PRO A 247 8.87 -7.40 -17.73
C PRO A 247 8.59 -5.98 -17.21
N PRO A 248 7.46 -5.76 -16.51
CA PRO A 248 7.03 -4.43 -16.12
C PRO A 248 8.11 -3.77 -15.25
N ALA A 249 8.31 -2.46 -15.46
CA ALA A 249 9.29 -1.70 -14.71
C ALA A 249 8.79 -1.46 -13.28
N PHE A 250 9.03 -2.43 -12.39
CA PHE A 250 8.71 -2.33 -10.98
C PHE A 250 9.65 -1.37 -10.26
N HIS A 251 9.36 -0.07 -10.35
CA HIS A 251 10.18 0.97 -9.74
C HIS A 251 10.36 0.80 -8.23
N VAL A 252 9.35 0.27 -7.53
CA VAL A 252 9.42 0.03 -6.09
C VAL A 252 10.40 -1.10 -5.75
N LEU A 253 10.43 -2.18 -6.55
CA LEU A 253 11.37 -3.28 -6.37
C LEU A 253 12.83 -2.80 -6.45
N GLY A 254 13.11 -1.84 -7.32
CA GLY A 254 14.45 -1.25 -7.44
C GLY A 254 14.94 -0.51 -6.20
N GLY A 255 14.05 -0.13 -5.28
CA GLY A 255 14.39 0.48 -3.98
C GLY A 255 14.58 -0.53 -2.85
N MET A 256 14.18 -1.78 -3.04
CA MET A 256 14.34 -2.87 -2.07
C MET A 256 15.68 -3.58 -2.25
N ASN A 257 16.12 -4.33 -1.23
CA ASN A 257 17.36 -5.12 -1.27
C ASN A 257 17.05 -6.63 -1.41
N PHE A 258 16.23 -6.99 -2.39
CA PHE A 258 15.97 -8.40 -2.66
C PHE A 258 17.18 -9.07 -3.33
N SER A 259 17.51 -10.28 -2.89
CA SER A 259 18.50 -11.10 -3.61
C SER A 259 17.94 -11.49 -4.97
N PRO A 260 18.71 -11.36 -6.06
CA PRO A 260 18.23 -11.70 -7.40
C PRO A 260 17.80 -13.17 -7.50
N GLU A 261 18.52 -14.08 -6.84
CA GLU A 261 18.25 -15.53 -6.85
C GLU A 261 16.87 -15.89 -6.27
N SER A 262 16.54 -15.32 -5.11
CA SER A 262 15.23 -15.54 -4.46
C SER A 262 14.08 -14.85 -5.21
N THR A 263 14.38 -13.82 -6.00
CA THR A 263 13.34 -13.07 -6.72
C THR A 263 13.04 -13.73 -8.07
N SER A 264 14.06 -14.09 -8.84
CA SER A 264 13.90 -14.67 -10.18
C SER A 264 13.26 -16.06 -10.17
N SER A 265 13.38 -16.79 -9.07
CA SER A 265 12.75 -18.10 -8.89
C SER A 265 11.25 -18.02 -8.59
N VAL A 266 10.81 -16.91 -7.98
CA VAL A 266 9.43 -16.74 -7.48
C VAL A 266 8.60 -15.85 -8.39
N LEU A 267 9.17 -14.74 -8.88
CA LEU A 267 8.48 -13.75 -9.68
C LEU A 267 8.51 -14.14 -11.17
N SER A 268 7.31 -14.25 -11.74
CA SER A 268 7.06 -14.41 -13.17
C SER A 268 6.11 -13.30 -13.63
N SER A 269 6.22 -12.86 -14.88
CA SER A 269 5.34 -11.83 -15.44
C SER A 269 4.84 -12.19 -16.82
N ILE A 270 3.54 -12.01 -17.05
CA ILE A 270 2.90 -12.26 -18.35
C ILE A 270 2.04 -11.07 -18.76
N THR A 271 1.84 -10.94 -20.07
CA THR A 271 0.93 -9.94 -20.64
C THR A 271 -0.52 -10.40 -20.62
N TRP A 272 -1.50 -9.49 -20.60
CA TRP A 272 -2.92 -9.83 -20.73
C TRP A 272 -3.27 -10.69 -21.95
N ALA A 273 -2.66 -10.42 -23.10
CA ALA A 273 -2.83 -11.27 -24.28
C ALA A 273 -2.37 -12.70 -23.98
N SER A 274 -1.22 -12.83 -23.33
CA SER A 274 -0.67 -14.11 -22.88
C SER A 274 -1.45 -14.76 -21.73
N ALA A 275 -2.39 -14.08 -21.09
CA ALA A 275 -3.29 -14.67 -20.09
C ALA A 275 -4.53 -15.31 -20.73
N ASP A 276 -4.79 -15.03 -22.02
CA ASP A 276 -5.89 -15.63 -22.77
C ASP A 276 -5.48 -17.00 -23.34
N GLU A 277 -6.34 -18.00 -23.16
CA GLU A 277 -6.16 -19.36 -23.68
C GLU A 277 -6.22 -19.39 -25.22
N SER A 278 -7.08 -18.55 -25.81
CA SER A 278 -7.29 -18.48 -27.25
C SER A 278 -6.13 -17.81 -27.99
N TYR A 279 -5.35 -16.99 -27.29
CA TYR A 279 -4.22 -16.28 -27.85
C TYR A 279 -3.01 -17.20 -27.97
N THR A 280 -2.51 -17.38 -29.19
CA THR A 280 -1.24 -18.04 -29.45
C THR A 280 -0.13 -17.00 -29.57
N PRO A 281 0.90 -17.00 -28.70
CA PRO A 281 1.97 -16.03 -28.76
C PRO A 281 2.76 -16.17 -30.07
N ILE A 282 3.08 -15.05 -30.70
CA ILE A 282 3.90 -15.02 -31.91
C ILE A 282 5.35 -15.22 -31.50
N LEU A 283 5.79 -16.48 -31.47
CA LEU A 283 7.15 -16.83 -31.07
C LEU A 283 8.07 -16.87 -32.31
N PRO A 284 9.18 -16.12 -32.31
CA PRO A 284 10.16 -16.23 -33.39
C PRO A 284 10.74 -17.65 -33.42
N ASN A 285 10.93 -18.19 -34.63
CA ASN A 285 11.43 -19.56 -34.79
C ASN A 285 12.79 -19.71 -34.06
N PRO A 286 12.90 -20.61 -33.06
CA PRO A 286 14.13 -20.79 -32.29
C PRO A 286 15.24 -21.48 -33.10
N GLN A 287 14.91 -22.02 -34.28
CA GLN A 287 15.87 -22.71 -35.13
C GLN A 287 16.50 -21.79 -36.19
N PRO A 288 17.78 -21.99 -36.53
CA PRO A 288 18.44 -21.24 -37.59
C PRO A 288 17.82 -21.56 -38.96
N SER A 289 17.68 -20.56 -39.82
CA SER A 289 17.25 -20.74 -41.20
C SER A 289 18.26 -21.60 -41.96
N GLY A 290 17.97 -22.89 -42.14
CA GLY A 290 18.85 -23.88 -42.80
C GLY A 290 19.63 -24.80 -41.84
N GLY A 291 19.29 -24.87 -40.55
CA GLY A 291 19.83 -25.87 -39.61
C GLY A 291 21.27 -25.65 -39.16
N ARG A 292 21.99 -24.69 -39.74
CA ARG A 292 23.35 -24.27 -39.33
C ARG A 292 23.35 -22.84 -38.81
N TYR A 293 24.04 -22.63 -37.69
CA TYR A 293 24.35 -21.30 -37.19
C TYR A 293 25.37 -20.62 -38.10
N ARG A 294 25.11 -19.37 -38.51
CA ARG A 294 26.07 -18.59 -39.32
C ARG A 294 27.21 -18.03 -38.47
N SER A 295 26.98 -17.85 -37.16
CA SER A 295 27.99 -17.35 -36.21
C SER A 295 27.67 -17.78 -34.76
N ASP A 296 28.67 -17.78 -33.89
CA ASP A 296 28.48 -18.02 -32.44
C ASP A 296 27.59 -16.95 -31.80
N ARG A 297 27.66 -15.70 -32.28
CA ARG A 297 26.78 -14.62 -31.84
C ARG A 297 25.31 -14.89 -32.17
N GLU A 298 25.04 -15.50 -33.34
CA GLU A 298 23.69 -15.92 -33.72
C GLU A 298 23.20 -17.07 -32.84
N LYS A 299 24.07 -18.03 -32.53
CA LYS A 299 23.77 -19.14 -31.62
C LYS A 299 23.33 -18.64 -30.25
N VAL A 300 24.13 -17.78 -29.61
CA VAL A 300 23.80 -17.19 -28.29
C VAL A 300 22.49 -16.40 -28.34
N ARG A 301 22.22 -15.67 -29.44
CA ARG A 301 20.97 -14.93 -29.61
C ARG A 301 19.76 -15.87 -29.70
N LEU A 302 19.86 -16.96 -30.47
CA LEU A 302 18.79 -17.94 -30.62
C LEU A 302 18.54 -18.72 -29.32
N GLU A 303 19.60 -19.09 -28.60
CA GLU A 303 19.49 -19.75 -27.29
C GLU A 303 18.78 -18.84 -26.27
N LYS A 304 19.14 -17.56 -26.18
CA LYS A 304 18.44 -16.60 -25.30
C LYS A 304 16.95 -16.47 -25.65
N ARG A 305 16.62 -16.42 -26.94
CA ARG A 305 15.21 -16.37 -27.38
C ARG A 305 14.46 -17.65 -27.03
N LYS A 306 15.10 -18.81 -27.21
CA LYS A 306 14.52 -20.10 -26.84
C LYS A 306 14.20 -20.14 -25.35
N LEU A 307 15.12 -19.69 -24.49
CA LEU A 307 14.89 -19.63 -23.05
C LEU A 307 13.72 -18.72 -22.66
N ILE A 308 13.65 -17.51 -23.23
CA ILE A 308 12.54 -16.57 -22.98
C ILE A 308 11.19 -17.16 -23.44
N ASN A 309 11.18 -17.84 -24.60
CA ASN A 309 9.98 -18.49 -25.11
C ASN A 309 9.54 -19.66 -24.22
N GLU A 310 10.50 -20.48 -23.75
CA GLU A 310 10.23 -21.59 -22.83
C GLU A 310 9.70 -21.08 -21.48
N GLU A 311 10.27 -20.01 -20.93
CA GLU A 311 9.80 -19.35 -19.72
C GLU A 311 8.36 -18.86 -19.85
N LEU A 312 8.05 -18.14 -20.94
CA LEU A 312 6.68 -17.67 -21.22
C LEU A 312 5.68 -18.84 -21.34
N LEU A 313 6.06 -19.92 -22.01
CA LEU A 313 5.20 -21.11 -22.16
C LEU A 313 4.99 -21.82 -20.82
N ASN A 314 6.03 -21.94 -20.00
CA ASN A 314 5.93 -22.51 -18.65
C ASN A 314 5.02 -21.67 -17.75
N ASP A 315 5.12 -20.34 -17.86
CA ASP A 315 4.26 -19.43 -17.09
C ASP A 315 2.81 -19.51 -17.52
N ARG A 316 2.53 -19.55 -18.83
CA ARG A 316 1.18 -19.81 -19.36
C ARG A 316 0.64 -21.14 -18.88
N GLN A 317 1.42 -22.21 -18.99
CA GLN A 317 1.02 -23.53 -18.50
C GLN A 317 0.73 -23.49 -17.00
N SER A 318 1.51 -22.76 -16.21
CA SER A 318 1.28 -22.62 -14.77
C SER A 318 0.04 -21.80 -14.43
N LEU A 319 -0.30 -20.80 -15.25
CA LEU A 319 -1.55 -20.05 -15.10
C LEU A 319 -2.74 -20.98 -15.33
N PHE A 320 -2.76 -21.67 -16.48
CA PHE A 320 -3.86 -22.53 -16.91
C PHE A 320 -3.98 -23.83 -16.11
N ALA A 321 -2.90 -24.30 -15.49
CA ALA A 321 -2.97 -25.38 -14.50
C ALA A 321 -3.86 -25.01 -13.31
N GLY A 322 -4.14 -23.71 -13.09
CA GLY A 322 -5.03 -23.23 -12.05
C GLY A 322 -4.42 -23.41 -10.66
N GLU A 323 -5.30 -23.57 -9.66
CA GLU A 323 -4.96 -23.75 -8.24
C GLU A 323 -4.15 -22.58 -7.64
N TRP A 324 -4.48 -21.36 -8.06
CA TRP A 324 -3.93 -20.16 -7.45
C TRP A 324 -4.60 -19.89 -6.11
N GLU A 325 -3.81 -19.69 -5.06
CA GLU A 325 -4.29 -19.57 -3.68
C GLU A 325 -4.84 -18.17 -3.37
N GLY A 326 -4.52 -17.16 -4.17
CA GLY A 326 -5.06 -15.82 -3.98
C GLY A 326 -4.89 -14.90 -5.18
N LEU A 327 -5.76 -13.91 -5.30
CA LEU A 327 -5.74 -12.88 -6.33
C LEU A 327 -5.70 -11.50 -5.67
N ILE A 328 -4.68 -10.72 -5.99
CA ILE A 328 -4.49 -9.36 -5.51
C ILE A 328 -4.56 -8.40 -6.69
N ILE A 329 -5.40 -7.37 -6.58
CA ILE A 329 -5.64 -6.42 -7.67
C ILE A 329 -5.48 -5.01 -7.13
N SER A 330 -4.61 -4.21 -7.75
CA SER A 330 -4.68 -2.74 -7.71
C SER A 330 -4.40 -2.22 -9.10
N THR A 331 -5.46 -1.88 -9.82
CA THR A 331 -5.40 -1.54 -11.23
C THR A 331 -6.28 -0.35 -11.59
N GLN A 332 -5.95 0.33 -12.69
CA GLN A 332 -6.81 1.35 -13.30
C GLN A 332 -8.00 0.75 -14.05
N TYR A 333 -7.93 -0.54 -14.39
CA TYR A 333 -9.03 -1.24 -15.06
C TYR A 333 -10.27 -1.40 -14.19
N GLU A 334 -11.38 -1.71 -14.85
CA GLU A 334 -12.58 -2.15 -14.14
C GLU A 334 -12.29 -3.49 -13.44
N PRO A 335 -12.36 -3.55 -12.09
CA PRO A 335 -11.91 -4.72 -11.35
C PRO A 335 -12.79 -5.96 -11.58
N PHE A 336 -14.06 -5.79 -11.95
CA PHE A 336 -14.95 -6.92 -12.22
C PHE A 336 -14.51 -7.70 -13.46
N SER A 337 -14.21 -6.99 -14.56
CA SER A 337 -13.68 -7.58 -15.80
C SER A 337 -12.38 -8.37 -15.57
N VAL A 338 -11.52 -7.90 -14.66
CA VAL A 338 -10.29 -8.61 -14.26
C VAL A 338 -10.61 -9.89 -13.49
N ILE A 339 -11.51 -9.82 -12.52
CA ILE A 339 -11.92 -10.98 -11.73
C ILE A 339 -12.56 -12.04 -12.64
N GLU A 340 -13.49 -11.66 -13.52
CA GLU A 340 -14.18 -12.59 -14.43
C GLU A 340 -13.19 -13.40 -15.27
N LYS A 341 -12.11 -12.78 -15.75
CA LYS A 341 -11.06 -13.46 -16.53
C LYS A 341 -10.16 -14.39 -15.71
N LEU A 342 -9.89 -14.04 -14.46
CA LEU A 342 -8.92 -14.74 -13.62
C LEU A 342 -9.54 -15.70 -12.61
N GLU A 343 -10.84 -15.58 -12.38
CA GLU A 343 -11.57 -16.36 -11.39
C GLU A 343 -11.40 -17.85 -11.65
N SER A 344 -11.52 -18.31 -12.90
CA SER A 344 -11.43 -19.73 -13.27
C SER A 344 -10.16 -20.42 -12.74
N TYR A 345 -9.02 -19.70 -12.73
CA TYR A 345 -7.73 -20.23 -12.31
C TYR A 345 -7.52 -20.28 -10.79
N LEU A 346 -8.35 -19.57 -10.01
CA LEU A 346 -8.25 -19.57 -8.55
C LEU A 346 -8.72 -20.89 -7.93
N ALA A 347 -8.08 -21.31 -6.85
CA ALA A 347 -8.54 -22.42 -6.02
C ALA A 347 -9.82 -22.05 -5.26
N GLY A 348 -10.61 -23.07 -4.86
CA GLY A 348 -11.69 -22.88 -3.91
C GLY A 348 -11.16 -22.39 -2.56
N SER A 349 -11.92 -21.53 -1.90
CA SER A 349 -11.52 -20.85 -0.67
C SER A 349 -10.35 -19.87 -0.81
N ALA A 350 -9.94 -19.51 -2.03
CA ALA A 350 -8.92 -18.50 -2.27
C ALA A 350 -9.43 -17.09 -1.92
N PRO A 351 -8.69 -16.28 -1.13
CA PRO A 351 -8.97 -14.86 -0.96
C PRO A 351 -8.75 -14.07 -2.25
N ILE A 352 -9.67 -13.16 -2.53
CA ILE A 352 -9.55 -12.13 -3.55
C ILE A 352 -9.55 -10.78 -2.84
N VAL A 353 -8.51 -9.99 -3.08
CA VAL A 353 -8.34 -8.67 -2.48
C VAL A 353 -8.15 -7.63 -3.58
N VAL A 354 -9.04 -6.64 -3.58
CA VAL A 354 -9.03 -5.54 -4.55
C VAL A 354 -8.82 -4.23 -3.82
N HIS A 355 -7.84 -3.45 -4.25
CA HIS A 355 -7.58 -2.11 -3.75
C HIS A 355 -7.99 -1.06 -4.79
N SER A 356 -8.59 0.04 -4.30
CA SER A 356 -8.87 1.22 -5.10
C SER A 356 -8.83 2.48 -4.23
N SER A 357 -8.33 3.60 -4.77
CA SER A 357 -8.42 4.92 -4.12
C SER A 357 -9.87 5.40 -3.98
N HIS A 358 -10.79 4.88 -4.78
CA HIS A 358 -12.17 5.36 -4.88
C HIS A 358 -13.18 4.31 -4.39
N LEU A 359 -14.03 4.71 -3.43
CA LEU A 359 -15.06 3.86 -2.85
C LEU A 359 -16.14 3.45 -3.86
N GLN A 360 -16.48 4.32 -4.81
CA GLN A 360 -17.54 4.09 -5.80
C GLN A 360 -17.23 2.85 -6.66
N VAL A 361 -15.98 2.71 -7.09
CA VAL A 361 -15.50 1.57 -7.89
C VAL A 361 -15.69 0.26 -7.14
N LEU A 362 -15.35 0.23 -5.84
CA LEU A 362 -15.52 -0.97 -5.01
C LEU A 362 -16.99 -1.24 -4.65
N THR A 363 -17.81 -0.19 -4.53
CA THR A 363 -19.25 -0.34 -4.26
C THR A 363 -19.97 -0.99 -5.43
N GLU A 364 -19.64 -0.56 -6.66
CA GLU A 364 -20.14 -1.21 -7.88
C GLU A 364 -19.66 -2.67 -7.97
N LEU A 365 -18.36 -2.90 -7.73
CA LEU A 365 -17.80 -4.25 -7.70
C LEU A 365 -18.50 -5.14 -6.67
N GLN A 366 -18.71 -4.64 -5.45
CA GLN A 366 -19.39 -5.37 -4.39
C GLN A 366 -20.82 -5.76 -4.80
N ALA A 367 -21.54 -4.88 -5.49
CA ALA A 367 -22.88 -5.18 -6.00
C ALA A 367 -22.85 -6.28 -7.06
N LYS A 368 -21.88 -6.26 -8.00
CA LYS A 368 -21.70 -7.31 -9.01
C LYS A 368 -21.30 -8.65 -8.39
N LEU A 369 -20.34 -8.66 -7.46
CA LEU A 369 -19.90 -9.88 -6.77
C LEU A 369 -21.01 -10.52 -5.93
N LYS A 370 -21.92 -9.72 -5.33
CA LYS A 370 -23.09 -10.24 -4.60
C LYS A 370 -24.13 -10.91 -5.51
N GLN A 371 -24.13 -10.61 -6.80
CA GLN A 371 -25.01 -11.27 -7.77
C GLN A 371 -24.48 -12.65 -8.19
N GLY A 372 -23.15 -12.82 -8.18
CA GLY A 372 -22.50 -14.10 -8.46
C GLY A 372 -22.61 -15.07 -7.29
N SER A 373 -22.82 -16.36 -7.58
CA SER A 373 -22.80 -17.45 -6.59
C SER A 373 -21.38 -17.90 -6.23
N HIS A 374 -20.37 -17.51 -7.02
CA HIS A 374 -18.98 -17.93 -6.86
C HIS A 374 -18.20 -17.18 -5.77
N PHE A 375 -18.79 -16.15 -5.16
CA PHE A 375 -18.11 -15.30 -4.19
C PHE A 375 -18.83 -15.28 -2.85
N LEU A 376 -18.05 -15.39 -1.78
CA LEU A 376 -18.54 -15.33 -0.41
C LEU A 376 -18.08 -14.04 0.27
N GLY A 377 -19.04 -13.36 0.90
CA GLY A 377 -18.80 -12.26 1.83
C GLY A 377 -18.02 -11.06 1.27
N PRO A 378 -18.36 -10.50 0.10
CA PRO A 378 -17.67 -9.31 -0.41
C PRO A 378 -17.89 -8.14 0.55
N SER A 379 -16.80 -7.71 1.19
CA SER A 379 -16.79 -6.67 2.22
C SER A 379 -15.83 -5.56 1.83
N ILE A 380 -16.23 -4.30 2.07
CA ILE A 380 -15.40 -3.12 1.82
C ILE A 380 -14.92 -2.60 3.17
N THR A 381 -13.62 -2.38 3.30
CA THR A 381 -12.97 -1.87 4.50
C THR A 381 -12.08 -0.69 4.16
N GLU A 382 -12.00 0.29 5.06
CA GLU A 382 -11.06 1.41 5.02
C GLU A 382 -10.27 1.42 6.33
N SER A 383 -8.98 1.73 6.26
CA SER A 383 -8.13 1.93 7.44
C SER A 383 -7.87 3.40 7.69
N TRP A 384 -7.94 3.81 8.96
CA TRP A 384 -7.57 5.15 9.39
C TRP A 384 -6.33 5.08 10.27
N LEU A 385 -5.33 5.87 9.90
CA LEU A 385 -4.06 5.98 10.63
C LEU A 385 -3.94 7.36 11.27
N ARG A 386 -3.67 7.40 12.58
CA ARG A 386 -3.42 8.64 13.32
C ARG A 386 -2.05 8.61 13.98
N GLN A 387 -1.14 9.45 13.49
CA GLN A 387 0.19 9.62 14.08
C GLN A 387 0.14 10.61 15.26
N TYR A 388 0.89 10.30 16.31
CA TYR A 388 0.98 11.12 17.51
C TYR A 388 2.39 11.70 17.66
N GLN A 389 2.47 12.98 18.00
CA GLN A 389 3.67 13.53 18.62
C GLN A 389 3.69 13.08 20.07
N VAL A 390 4.77 12.45 20.50
CA VAL A 390 4.98 12.01 21.88
C VAL A 390 6.22 12.70 22.41
N LEU A 391 6.01 13.77 23.16
CA LEU A 391 7.05 14.56 23.81
C LEU A 391 6.55 14.95 25.21
N PRO A 392 7.42 15.01 26.24
CA PRO A 392 7.04 15.48 27.56
C PRO A 392 6.32 16.84 27.48
N GLY A 393 5.14 16.94 28.11
CA GLY A 393 4.28 18.14 28.12
C GLY A 393 3.64 18.52 26.77
N ARG A 394 3.91 17.79 25.68
CA ARG A 394 3.54 18.19 24.29
C ARG A 394 3.01 17.04 23.45
N THR A 395 2.29 16.10 24.10
CA THR A 395 1.72 14.93 23.43
C THR A 395 0.38 15.26 22.81
N HIS A 396 0.30 15.21 21.48
CA HIS A 396 -0.93 15.41 20.73
C HIS A 396 -0.86 14.72 19.37
N PRO A 397 -1.99 14.42 18.72
CA PRO A 397 -2.01 13.97 17.32
C PRO A 397 -1.39 15.00 16.37
N MET A 398 -0.81 14.54 15.26
CA MET A 398 -0.38 15.45 14.20
C MET A 398 -1.58 16.25 13.66
N MET A 399 -1.38 17.57 13.48
CA MET A 399 -2.47 18.49 13.11
C MET A 399 -2.91 18.33 11.65
N SER A 400 -1.97 17.97 10.77
CA SER A 400 -2.23 17.71 9.36
C SER A 400 -1.67 16.35 9.00
N MET A 401 -2.50 15.51 8.40
CA MET A 401 -2.15 14.16 7.97
C MET A 401 -2.91 13.83 6.69
N PRO A 402 -2.38 12.94 5.85
CA PRO A 402 -3.13 12.38 4.74
C PRO A 402 -4.40 11.67 5.25
N GLY A 403 -5.53 11.89 4.57
CA GLY A 403 -6.84 11.36 4.96
C GLY A 403 -6.93 9.85 4.79
N SER A 404 -7.27 9.38 3.59
CA SER A 404 -7.44 7.96 3.27
C SER A 404 -6.19 7.33 2.66
N GLY A 405 -5.97 6.03 2.90
CA GLY A 405 -4.98 5.20 2.21
C GLY A 405 -5.60 4.35 1.10
N GLY A 406 -6.82 4.71 0.67
CA GLY A 406 -7.65 3.93 -0.22
C GLY A 406 -8.53 2.91 0.51
N TYR A 407 -9.35 2.22 -0.27
CA TYR A 407 -10.32 1.25 0.19
C TYR A 407 -9.90 -0.14 -0.28
N ILE A 408 -10.28 -1.15 0.51
CA ILE A 408 -10.01 -2.55 0.21
C ILE A 408 -11.34 -3.28 0.12
N LEU A 409 -11.55 -4.04 -0.94
CA LEU A 409 -12.60 -5.04 -1.04
C LEU A 409 -11.97 -6.42 -0.85
N SER A 410 -12.52 -7.21 0.06
CA SER A 410 -12.12 -8.61 0.26
C SER A 410 -13.31 -9.53 0.05
N CYS A 411 -13.08 -10.65 -0.62
CA CYS A 411 -14.03 -11.75 -0.74
C CYS A 411 -13.29 -13.08 -0.83
N ILE A 412 -14.02 -14.18 -0.68
CA ILE A 412 -13.48 -15.53 -0.79
C ILE A 412 -14.14 -16.21 -2.00
N LYS A 413 -13.34 -16.82 -2.88
CA LYS A 413 -13.86 -17.66 -3.95
C LYS A 413 -14.46 -18.95 -3.38
N ILE A 414 -15.65 -19.31 -3.83
CA ILE A 414 -16.32 -20.57 -3.50
C ILE A 414 -16.69 -21.32 -4.77
N TYR A 415 -16.71 -22.65 -4.68
CA TYR A 415 -17.29 -23.46 -5.75
C TYR A 415 -18.81 -23.44 -5.61
N ASP A 416 -19.48 -23.12 -6.71
CA ASP A 416 -20.92 -23.26 -6.77
C ASP A 416 -21.27 -24.74 -6.91
N ASN A 417 -22.16 -25.24 -6.06
CA ASN A 417 -22.69 -26.59 -6.20
C ASN A 417 -24.14 -26.46 -6.68
N PRO A 418 -24.44 -26.80 -7.95
CA PRO A 418 -25.79 -26.64 -8.52
C PRO A 418 -26.84 -27.51 -7.80
N ASN A 419 -26.42 -28.50 -7.01
CA ASN A 419 -27.32 -29.38 -6.27
C ASN A 419 -27.65 -28.86 -4.85
N VAL A 420 -26.98 -27.81 -4.38
CA VAL A 420 -27.19 -27.26 -3.03
C VAL A 420 -28.03 -26.00 -3.14
N SER A 421 -29.35 -26.16 -3.11
CA SER A 421 -30.28 -25.01 -3.08
C SER A 421 -30.04 -24.18 -1.81
N ALA A 422 -29.74 -22.89 -1.97
CA ALA A 422 -29.58 -21.98 -0.85
C ALA A 422 -30.89 -21.92 -0.05
N VAL A 423 -30.88 -22.33 1.21
CA VAL A 423 -32.04 -22.37 2.13
C VAL A 423 -32.88 -21.07 2.15
N ALA A 424 -32.30 -19.94 1.74
CA ALA A 424 -32.98 -18.65 1.61
C ALA A 424 -33.98 -18.56 0.43
N SER A 425 -33.71 -19.19 -0.72
CA SER A 425 -34.63 -19.20 -1.87
C SER A 425 -35.88 -20.02 -1.56
N ASP A 426 -35.71 -21.18 -0.92
CA ASP A 426 -36.81 -22.02 -0.44
C ASP A 426 -37.66 -21.32 0.62
N ARG A 427 -37.07 -20.56 1.54
CA ARG A 427 -37.84 -19.79 2.53
C ARG A 427 -38.69 -18.69 1.87
N ARG A 428 -38.19 -18.04 0.82
CA ARG A 428 -38.94 -17.00 0.07
C ARG A 428 -40.04 -17.62 -0.79
N ALA A 429 -39.75 -18.70 -1.49
CA ALA A 429 -40.71 -19.48 -2.28
C ALA A 429 -41.80 -20.10 -1.37
N HIS A 430 -41.42 -20.64 -0.21
CA HIS A 430 -42.36 -21.16 0.79
C HIS A 430 -43.23 -20.04 1.40
N ARG A 431 -42.66 -18.86 1.71
CA ARG A 431 -43.45 -17.70 2.16
C ARG A 431 -44.42 -17.22 1.09
N GLN A 432 -44.00 -17.14 -0.17
CA GLN A 432 -44.86 -16.76 -1.29
C GLN A 432 -45.95 -17.82 -1.56
N GLY A 433 -45.61 -19.10 -1.47
CA GLY A 433 -46.56 -20.22 -1.56
C GLY A 433 -47.58 -20.21 -0.43
N MET A 434 -47.16 -19.93 0.82
CA MET A 434 -48.06 -19.77 1.97
C MET A 434 -48.97 -18.55 1.82
N ALA A 435 -48.46 -17.42 1.31
CA ALA A 435 -49.26 -16.24 1.03
C ALA A 435 -50.28 -16.47 -0.09
N ALA A 436 -49.90 -17.18 -1.16
CA ALA A 436 -50.79 -17.56 -2.25
C ALA A 436 -51.88 -18.56 -1.78
N LYS A 437 -51.52 -19.52 -0.93
CA LYS A 437 -52.46 -20.47 -0.32
C LYS A 437 -53.46 -19.76 0.60
N LYS A 438 -52.99 -18.79 1.39
CA LYS A 438 -53.86 -17.94 2.24
C LYS A 438 -54.84 -17.08 1.42
N ARG A 439 -54.40 -16.56 0.27
CA ARG A 439 -55.28 -15.82 -0.67
C ARG A 439 -56.33 -16.72 -1.33
N LYS A 440 -55.98 -17.96 -1.70
CA LYS A 440 -56.94 -18.94 -2.23
C LYS A 440 -58.00 -19.34 -1.19
N LEU A 441 -57.58 -19.64 0.04
CA LEU A 441 -58.49 -19.97 1.14
C LEU A 441 -59.45 -18.81 1.49
N ALA A 442 -58.98 -17.56 1.40
CA ALA A 442 -59.84 -16.38 1.59
C ALA A 442 -60.85 -16.17 0.44
N ALA A 443 -60.49 -16.54 -0.80
CA ALA A 443 -61.39 -16.48 -1.96
C ALA A 443 -62.46 -17.58 -1.92
N GLU A 444 -62.13 -18.78 -1.43
CA GLU A 444 -63.08 -19.90 -1.28
C GLU A 444 -64.04 -19.70 -0.09
N GLY A 445 -63.62 -19.00 0.96
CA GLY A 445 -64.47 -18.64 2.10
C GLY A 445 -65.53 -17.56 1.79
N GLY A 446 -65.40 -16.83 0.69
CA GLY A 446 -66.33 -15.76 0.28
C GLY A 446 -67.61 -16.24 -0.39
N GLN A 447 -67.76 -17.54 -0.71
CA GLN A 447 -68.93 -18.08 -1.43
C GLN A 447 -69.98 -18.76 -0.54
N LYS A 448 -69.85 -18.70 0.79
CA LYS A 448 -70.88 -19.19 1.73
C LYS A 448 -71.24 -18.15 2.79
N ALA A 449 -71.75 -17.01 2.35
CA ALA A 449 -72.54 -16.11 3.20
C ALA A 449 -73.45 -15.23 2.32
N GLY A 450 -74.62 -15.75 1.96
CA GLY A 450 -75.57 -15.00 1.15
C GLY A 450 -76.93 -15.68 1.04
N ALA A 451 -77.71 -15.69 2.14
CA ALA A 451 -79.17 -15.72 2.12
C ALA A 451 -79.77 -15.60 3.54
N SER A 452 -80.22 -14.41 3.94
CA SER A 452 -81.57 -14.14 4.52
C SER A 452 -81.73 -12.70 5.06
N SER A 453 -82.48 -11.92 4.29
CA SER A 453 -83.51 -10.91 4.61
C SER A 453 -83.51 -10.08 5.92
N SER A 454 -83.39 -8.76 5.73
CA SER A 454 -84.24 -7.64 6.21
C SER A 454 -84.69 -7.55 7.68
N THR A 455 -84.38 -6.42 8.35
CA THR A 455 -85.31 -5.31 8.70
C THR A 455 -84.76 -4.43 9.84
N GLN A 456 -84.94 -3.10 9.70
CA GLN A 456 -84.98 -2.01 10.70
C GLN A 456 -83.70 -1.54 11.44
N SER A 457 -83.41 -0.25 11.26
CA SER A 457 -82.69 0.62 12.21
C SER A 457 -83.51 0.80 13.50
N PRO A 458 -82.89 1.08 14.67
CA PRO A 458 -82.61 2.48 15.01
C PRO A 458 -81.33 2.71 15.86
N ALA A 459 -80.83 3.95 15.85
CA ALA A 459 -80.00 4.52 16.94
C ALA A 459 -80.91 4.83 18.17
N PRO A 460 -80.45 5.27 19.37
CA PRO A 460 -79.13 5.77 19.78
C PRO A 460 -78.67 5.40 21.24
N ASN A 461 -77.58 6.05 21.67
CA ASN A 461 -77.26 6.55 23.02
C ASN A 461 -76.46 5.74 24.08
N SER A 462 -75.39 6.43 24.52
CA SER A 462 -74.86 6.59 25.89
C SER A 462 -74.27 5.35 26.58
N THR A 463 -73.13 5.36 27.29
CA THR A 463 -72.56 6.40 28.16
C THR A 463 -71.14 5.98 28.59
N ALA A 464 -70.32 6.99 28.92
CA ALA A 464 -69.28 7.02 29.97
C ALA A 464 -68.07 6.05 29.88
N ASN A 465 -66.86 6.58 29.62
CA ASN A 465 -65.86 7.07 30.62
C ASN A 465 -64.90 5.91 31.00
N SER A 466 -63.56 5.98 30.95
CA SER A 466 -62.67 7.02 31.48
C SER A 466 -61.19 6.73 31.15
N GLY A 467 -60.37 7.80 31.09
CA GLY A 467 -58.93 7.76 31.42
C GLY A 467 -57.99 7.82 30.21
N ALA A 468 -57.60 9.02 29.74
CA ALA A 468 -56.35 9.72 30.13
C ALA A 468 -55.11 9.25 29.31
N GLN A 469 -54.25 10.07 28.70
CA GLN A 469 -54.05 11.52 28.64
C GLN A 469 -53.10 11.83 27.45
N ASN A 470 -53.38 12.92 26.73
CA ASN A 470 -52.49 13.93 26.12
C ASN A 470 -51.24 13.53 25.28
N ALA A 471 -51.36 13.71 23.95
CA ALA A 471 -50.78 14.78 23.07
C ALA A 471 -49.40 15.42 23.38
N PRO A 472 -48.72 16.16 22.44
CA PRO A 472 -49.10 16.56 21.07
C PRO A 472 -48.02 16.24 19.98
N SER A 473 -48.37 15.98 18.72
CA SER A 473 -48.64 16.92 17.60
C SER A 473 -47.44 17.76 17.13
N SER A 474 -46.99 17.55 15.88
CA SER A 474 -46.87 18.64 14.88
C SER A 474 -46.52 18.14 13.47
N ARG A 475 -47.49 18.38 12.57
CA ARG A 475 -47.38 18.93 11.20
C ARG A 475 -46.57 18.18 10.13
N GLU A 476 -47.33 17.52 9.26
CA GLU A 476 -47.07 17.35 7.84
C GLU A 476 -47.08 18.71 7.11
N VAL A 477 -46.14 18.90 6.18
CA VAL A 477 -46.18 19.92 5.12
C VAL A 477 -45.74 19.23 3.82
N ASP A 478 -46.56 19.38 2.80
CA ASP A 478 -46.37 18.86 1.43
C ASP A 478 -45.12 19.43 0.72
N PRO A 479 -44.58 18.72 -0.29
CA PRO A 479 -43.40 19.13 -1.03
C PRO A 479 -43.76 20.04 -2.22
N ALA A 480 -43.15 21.23 -2.29
CA ALA A 480 -43.22 22.11 -3.45
C ALA A 480 -42.00 21.95 -4.36
N ALA A 481 -42.27 21.78 -5.65
CA ALA A 481 -41.31 21.63 -6.73
C ALA A 481 -40.53 22.92 -7.05
N SER A 482 -39.25 22.79 -7.37
CA SER A 482 -38.47 23.83 -8.06
C SER A 482 -37.63 23.21 -9.19
N LYS A 483 -37.90 23.67 -10.41
CA LYS A 483 -37.14 23.36 -11.64
C LYS A 483 -35.72 23.97 -11.59
N PRO A 484 -34.74 23.39 -12.30
CA PRO A 484 -33.45 24.02 -12.56
C PRO A 484 -33.56 25.03 -13.72
N GLN A 485 -32.85 26.14 -13.63
CA GLN A 485 -32.63 27.09 -14.72
C GLN A 485 -31.24 26.86 -15.32
N ASP A 486 -31.23 26.74 -16.64
CA ASP A 486 -30.06 26.78 -17.52
C ASP A 486 -29.41 28.17 -17.51
N VAL A 487 -28.08 28.21 -17.65
CA VAL A 487 -27.35 29.37 -18.16
C VAL A 487 -26.21 28.90 -19.05
N ASP A 488 -26.37 29.20 -20.35
CA ASP A 488 -25.39 29.18 -21.44
C ASP A 488 -24.09 29.92 -21.06
N ALA A 489 -22.90 29.38 -21.33
CA ALA A 489 -22.17 29.42 -22.60
C ALA A 489 -21.88 30.83 -23.12
N ASP A 490 -20.62 31.27 -22.98
CA ASP A 490 -20.02 32.25 -23.89
C ASP A 490 -18.51 32.00 -24.08
N MET A 491 -18.15 31.94 -25.36
CA MET A 491 -16.80 31.94 -25.91
C MET A 491 -16.18 33.34 -25.83
N ALA A 492 -14.86 33.43 -25.65
CA ALA A 492 -14.03 34.42 -26.35
C ALA A 492 -12.54 34.04 -26.34
N GLU A 493 -11.96 34.19 -27.52
CA GLU A 493 -10.57 33.97 -27.94
C GLU A 493 -9.56 34.98 -27.34
N LEU A 494 -8.27 34.72 -27.66
CA LEU A 494 -7.07 35.59 -27.73
C LEU A 494 -5.97 35.09 -26.77
N GLY A 495 -4.72 34.84 -27.17
CA GLY A 495 -4.04 35.12 -28.43
C GLY A 495 -2.77 34.29 -28.60
N ASN A 496 -2.47 33.99 -29.86
CA ASN A 496 -1.20 33.46 -30.36
C ASN A 496 -0.11 34.55 -30.31
N ALA A 497 1.11 34.17 -29.94
CA ALA A 497 2.33 34.90 -30.31
C ALA A 497 3.47 33.91 -30.64
N SER A 498 3.61 33.63 -31.93
CA SER A 498 4.88 33.28 -32.61
C SER A 498 5.74 34.55 -32.64
N THR A 499 7.07 34.56 -32.50
CA THR A 499 8.14 34.26 -33.50
C THR A 499 9.43 34.83 -32.85
N THR A 500 10.66 34.26 -32.88
CA THR A 500 11.71 34.22 -33.93
C THR A 500 12.96 33.67 -33.19
N VAL A 501 13.63 32.59 -33.61
CA VAL A 501 14.81 32.55 -34.50
C VAL A 501 15.75 33.77 -34.39
N GLU A 502 16.85 33.60 -33.66
CA GLU A 502 18.24 33.71 -34.12
C GLU A 502 19.15 32.86 -33.22
#